data_AF-A0A962AIH0-F1
#
_entry.id   AF-A0A962AIH0-F1
#
_cell.length_a   1.000
_cell.length_b   1.000
_cell.length_c   1.000
_cell.angle_alpha   90.00
_cell.angle_beta   90.00
_cell.angle_gamma   90.00
#
_symmetry.space_group_name_H-M   'P 1'
#
loop_
_entity.id
_entity.type
_entity.pdbx_description
1 polymer ?
#
loop_
_entity_poly.entity_id
_entity_poly.type
_entity_poly.pdbx_seq_one_letter_code
_entity_poly.pdbx_strand_id
1 'polypeptide(L)'
;MKKTSNSSFAELTARLRETRVKAWQYVEVKQMAEILTRHREKLRAAIRDYRTLSEKIAAESDATEKLYLGYEAIFARDHLRDALRLYVMVNHDYHEALEAYLAEMRAPGAITHPLPQPNATREKPAPRRRRDAA
;
A
#
# COMPACT_ATOMS: atom_id res chain seq x y z
N MET A 1 -23.87 37.03 2.38
CA MET A 1 -22.93 35.97 2.84
C MET A 1 -23.40 34.63 2.32
N LYS A 2 -22.78 34.06 1.28
CA LYS A 2 -23.08 32.71 0.78
C LYS A 2 -21.88 31.80 1.08
N LYS A 3 -22.04 30.91 2.06
CA LYS A 3 -21.11 29.82 2.37
C LYS A 3 -21.40 28.66 1.41
N THR A 4 -20.58 28.47 0.39
CA THR A 4 -20.66 27.33 -0.55
C THR A 4 -19.29 26.68 -0.76
N SER A 5 -18.48 26.54 0.31
CA SER A 5 -17.20 25.83 0.23
C SER A 5 -17.21 24.43 0.88
N ASN A 6 -18.26 24.08 1.64
CA ASN A 6 -18.31 22.82 2.38
C ASN A 6 -18.90 21.63 1.58
N SER A 7 -19.61 21.86 0.46
CA SER A 7 -20.21 20.75 -0.30
C SER A 7 -19.21 20.05 -1.24
N SER A 8 -18.22 20.79 -1.78
CA SER A 8 -17.24 20.25 -2.72
C SER A 8 -16.35 19.17 -2.10
N PHE A 9 -15.86 19.37 -0.86
CA PHE A 9 -15.01 18.38 -0.19
C PHE A 9 -15.82 17.16 0.27
N ALA A 10 -17.03 17.39 0.78
CA ALA A 10 -17.93 16.32 1.18
C ALA A 10 -18.32 15.43 -0.02
N GLU A 11 -18.66 16.03 -1.17
CA GLU A 11 -18.93 15.30 -2.41
C GLU A 11 -17.71 14.55 -2.94
N LEU A 12 -16.50 15.13 -2.83
CA LEU A 12 -15.25 14.44 -3.18
C LEU A 12 -15.02 13.23 -2.28
N THR A 13 -15.18 13.37 -0.97
CA THR A 13 -15.04 12.23 -0.03
C THR A 13 -16.12 11.17 -0.21
N ALA A 14 -17.35 11.57 -0.57
CA ALA A 14 -18.43 10.66 -0.89
C ALA A 14 -18.13 9.88 -2.19
N ARG A 15 -17.68 10.55 -3.25
CA ARG A 15 -17.26 9.91 -4.52
C ARG A 15 -16.02 9.03 -4.36
N LEU A 16 -15.10 9.38 -3.45
CA LEU A 16 -13.96 8.53 -3.05
C LEU A 16 -14.41 7.28 -2.30
N ARG A 17 -15.42 7.39 -1.43
CA ARG A 17 -16.08 6.23 -0.79
C ARG A 17 -16.84 5.39 -1.81
N GLU A 18 -17.52 6.01 -2.77
CA GLU A 18 -18.26 5.32 -3.84
C GLU A 18 -17.33 4.60 -4.83
N THR A 19 -16.18 5.18 -5.15
CA THR A 19 -15.15 4.50 -5.97
C THR A 19 -14.42 3.41 -5.20
N ARG A 20 -14.43 3.42 -3.86
CA ARG A 20 -14.05 2.26 -3.03
C ARG A 20 -15.07 1.12 -3.06
N VAL A 21 -16.27 1.32 -3.64
CA VAL A 21 -17.24 0.24 -3.94
C VAL A 21 -16.85 -0.49 -5.26
N LYS A 22 -15.59 -0.35 -5.71
CA LYS A 22 -15.05 -1.21 -6.74
C LYS A 22 -14.61 -2.52 -6.09
N ALA A 23 -15.21 -3.61 -6.57
CA ALA A 23 -14.74 -4.97 -6.47
C ALA A 23 -13.20 -5.05 -6.46
N TRP A 24 -12.64 -5.69 -5.43
CA TRP A 24 -11.19 -5.92 -5.37
C TRP A 24 -10.80 -6.89 -6.49
N GLN A 25 -9.81 -6.52 -7.30
CA GLN A 25 -9.31 -7.41 -8.33
C GLN A 25 -8.22 -8.32 -7.77
N TYR A 26 -8.08 -9.53 -8.34
CA TYR A 26 -7.01 -10.46 -7.95
C TYR A 26 -5.61 -9.82 -7.97
N VAL A 27 -5.34 -8.97 -8.97
CA VAL A 27 -4.05 -8.26 -9.11
C VAL A 27 -3.81 -7.31 -7.94
N GLU A 28 -4.84 -6.61 -7.47
CA GLU A 28 -4.74 -5.66 -6.35
C GLU A 28 -4.50 -6.40 -5.03
N VAL A 29 -5.22 -7.51 -4.78
CA VAL A 29 -5.01 -8.36 -3.61
C VAL A 29 -3.61 -8.98 -3.62
N LYS A 30 -3.11 -9.40 -4.79
CA LYS A 30 -1.74 -9.90 -4.94
C LYS A 30 -0.70 -8.81 -4.63
N GLN A 31 -0.90 -7.59 -5.11
CA GLN A 31 -0.02 -6.46 -4.78
C GLN A 31 -0.01 -6.17 -3.27
N MET A 32 -1.16 -6.23 -2.62
CA MET A 32 -1.25 -6.10 -1.16
C MET A 32 -0.49 -7.21 -0.42
N ALA A 33 -0.55 -8.45 -0.89
CA ALA A 33 0.22 -9.56 -0.33
C ALA A 33 1.75 -9.35 -0.46
N GLU A 34 2.21 -8.79 -1.59
CA GLU A 34 3.61 -8.43 -1.80
C GLU A 34 4.04 -7.30 -0.84
N ILE A 35 3.21 -6.27 -0.66
CA ILE A 35 3.47 -5.19 0.30
C ILE A 35 3.54 -5.74 1.73
N LEU A 36 2.61 -6.62 2.10
CA LEU A 36 2.60 -7.30 3.40
C LEU A 36 3.90 -8.09 3.63
N THR A 37 4.35 -8.84 2.62
CA THR A 37 5.60 -9.61 2.69
C THR A 37 6.81 -8.70 2.96
N ARG A 38 6.92 -7.59 2.23
CA ARG A 38 8.00 -6.61 2.45
C ARG A 38 7.97 -6.02 3.86
N HIS A 39 6.79 -5.71 4.39
CA HIS A 39 6.65 -5.13 5.74
C HIS A 39 6.91 -6.16 6.84
N ARG A 40 6.56 -7.42 6.60
CA ARG A 40 6.92 -8.53 7.48
C ARG A 40 8.43 -8.71 7.56
N GLU A 41 9.13 -8.60 6.44
CA GLU A 41 10.60 -8.66 6.40
C GLU A 41 11.23 -7.48 7.13
N LYS A 42 10.74 -6.25 6.91
CA LYS A 42 11.19 -5.06 7.66
C LYS A 42 11.00 -5.22 9.18
N LEU A 43 9.83 -5.71 9.62
CA LEU A 43 9.58 -5.98 11.03
C LEU A 43 10.56 -7.02 11.59
N ARG A 44 10.82 -8.11 10.84
CA ARG A 44 11.79 -9.12 11.27
C ARG A 44 13.21 -8.56 11.40
N ALA A 45 13.63 -7.69 10.48
CA ALA A 45 14.91 -7.01 10.55
C ALA A 45 14.98 -6.12 11.80
N ALA A 46 13.97 -5.26 12.02
CA ALA A 46 13.93 -4.38 13.19
C ALA A 46 13.92 -5.16 14.53
N ILE A 47 13.23 -6.30 14.61
CA ILE A 47 13.26 -7.18 15.79
C ILE A 47 14.67 -7.73 16.02
N ARG A 48 15.35 -8.15 14.95
CA ARG A 48 16.71 -8.69 15.04
C ARG A 48 17.67 -7.61 15.54
N ASP A 49 17.63 -6.43 14.94
CA ASP A 49 18.51 -5.31 15.29
C ASP A 49 18.32 -4.90 16.76
N TYR A 50 17.05 -4.79 17.21
CA TYR A 50 16.74 -4.50 18.60
C TYR A 50 17.26 -5.58 19.56
N ARG A 51 17.13 -6.87 19.21
CA ARG A 51 17.65 -7.97 20.05
C ARG A 51 19.17 -7.93 20.14
N THR A 52 19.86 -7.79 19.00
CA THR A 52 21.32 -7.69 18.97
C THR A 52 21.82 -6.51 19.80
N LEU A 53 21.16 -5.36 19.72
CA LEU A 53 21.51 -4.20 20.55
C LEU A 53 21.23 -4.45 22.04
N SER A 54 20.09 -5.05 22.37
CA SER A 54 19.76 -5.41 23.76
C SER A 54 20.78 -6.39 24.36
N GLU A 55 21.26 -7.36 23.58
CA GLU A 55 22.29 -8.31 24.00
C GLU A 55 23.64 -7.60 24.22
N LYS A 56 24.02 -6.68 23.33
CA LYS A 56 25.23 -5.85 23.49
C LYS A 56 25.18 -5.01 24.77
N ILE A 57 24.07 -4.35 25.06
CA ILE A 57 23.87 -3.57 26.29
C ILE A 57 24.04 -4.44 27.53
N ALA A 58 23.49 -5.66 27.51
CA ALA A 58 23.58 -6.60 28.63
C ALA A 58 25.01 -7.12 28.84
N ALA A 59 25.78 -7.29 27.76
CA ALA A 59 27.16 -7.75 27.80
C ALA A 59 28.16 -6.64 28.15
N GLU A 60 27.80 -5.38 27.90
CA GLU A 60 28.70 -4.25 28.16
C GLU A 60 28.95 -4.09 29.67
N SER A 61 30.14 -3.63 30.03
CA SER A 61 30.53 -3.38 31.42
C SER A 61 30.91 -1.92 31.66
N ASP A 62 31.42 -1.22 30.65
CA ASP A 62 31.73 0.20 30.75
C ASP A 62 30.45 1.04 30.88
N ALA A 63 30.45 1.95 31.86
CA ALA A 63 29.32 2.81 32.15
C ALA A 63 29.09 3.85 31.05
N THR A 64 30.17 4.33 30.42
CA THR A 64 30.08 5.33 29.34
C THR A 64 29.50 4.70 28.09
N GLU A 65 30.04 3.55 27.68
CA GLU A 65 29.52 2.80 26.53
C GLU A 65 28.07 2.36 26.72
N LYS A 66 27.68 1.93 27.93
CA LYS A 66 26.27 1.63 28.26
C LYS A 66 25.32 2.79 28.02
N LEU A 67 25.74 4.02 28.33
CA LEU A 67 24.94 5.21 28.09
C LEU A 67 24.74 5.45 26.59
N TYR A 68 25.80 5.31 25.79
CA TYR A 68 25.71 5.41 24.33
C TYR A 68 24.80 4.34 23.72
N LEU A 69 25.00 3.07 24.08
CA LEU A 69 24.15 1.98 23.62
C LEU A 69 22.69 2.15 24.10
N GLY A 70 22.49 2.67 25.31
CA GLY A 70 21.17 3.03 25.83
C GLY A 70 20.47 4.10 25.00
N TYR A 71 21.21 5.11 24.51
CA TYR A 71 20.69 6.09 23.56
C TYR A 71 20.32 5.45 22.22
N GLU A 72 21.20 4.61 21.65
CA GLU A 72 20.88 3.85 20.42
C GLU A 72 19.64 2.96 20.58
N ALA A 73 19.44 2.38 21.76
CA ALA A 73 18.28 1.52 22.04
C ALA A 73 16.96 2.27 21.95
N ILE A 74 16.94 3.58 22.23
CA ILE A 74 15.75 4.41 22.05
C ILE A 74 15.36 4.46 20.57
N PHE A 75 16.33 4.71 19.68
CA PHE A 75 16.08 4.73 18.23
C PHE A 75 15.68 3.36 17.70
N ALA A 76 16.38 2.29 18.12
CA ALA A 76 16.04 0.94 17.71
C ALA A 76 14.62 0.54 18.16
N ARG A 77 14.22 0.93 19.38
CA ARG A 77 12.87 0.70 19.90
C ARG A 77 11.81 1.46 19.11
N ASP A 78 12.07 2.72 18.80
CA ASP A 78 11.12 3.55 18.05
C ASP A 78 10.99 3.06 16.59
N HIS A 79 12.12 2.66 15.96
CA HIS A 79 12.12 2.02 14.65
C HIS A 79 11.32 0.70 14.65
N LEU A 80 11.52 -0.15 15.67
CA LEU A 80 10.76 -1.39 15.85
C LEU A 80 9.26 -1.11 16.02
N ARG A 81 8.90 -0.10 16.81
CA ARG A 81 7.51 0.31 17.02
C ARG A 81 6.84 0.74 15.71
N ASP A 82 7.53 1.51 14.89
CA ASP A 82 6.99 1.99 13.62
C ASP A 82 6.90 0.86 12.57
N ALA A 83 7.89 -0.02 12.53
CA ALA A 83 7.83 -1.23 11.69
C ALA A 83 6.65 -2.14 12.09
N LEU A 84 6.40 -2.29 13.40
CA LEU A 84 5.27 -3.08 13.91
C LEU A 84 3.93 -2.44 13.52
N ARG A 85 3.78 -1.12 13.71
CA ARG A 85 2.57 -0.39 13.33
C ARG A 85 2.25 -0.55 11.84
N LEU A 86 3.25 -0.35 10.98
CA LEU A 86 3.07 -0.50 9.54
C LEU A 86 2.70 -1.94 9.18
N TYR A 87 3.35 -2.93 9.78
CA TYR A 87 3.01 -4.34 9.56
C TYR A 87 1.55 -4.64 9.96
N VAL A 88 1.13 -4.22 11.15
CA VAL A 88 -0.24 -4.46 11.63
C VAL A 88 -1.28 -3.79 10.72
N MET A 89 -1.04 -2.54 10.32
CA MET A 89 -1.93 -1.80 9.41
C MET A 89 -2.05 -2.52 8.06
N VAL A 90 -0.92 -2.82 7.41
CA VAL A 90 -0.91 -3.50 6.10
C VAL A 90 -1.50 -4.91 6.20
N ASN A 91 -1.27 -5.62 7.31
CA ASN A 91 -1.83 -6.94 7.53
C ASN A 91 -3.36 -6.87 7.64
N HIS A 92 -3.89 -5.89 8.37
CA HIS A 92 -5.32 -5.65 8.45
C HIS A 92 -5.92 -5.33 7.07
N ASP A 93 -5.34 -4.35 6.36
CA ASP A 93 -5.81 -3.92 5.04
C ASP A 93 -5.79 -5.08 4.02
N TYR A 94 -4.74 -5.91 4.06
CA TYR A 94 -4.66 -7.10 3.21
C TYR A 94 -5.76 -8.11 3.50
N HIS A 95 -6.03 -8.41 4.78
CA HIS A 95 -7.07 -9.37 5.14
C HIS A 95 -8.46 -8.85 4.81
N GLU A 96 -8.73 -7.55 5.01
CA GLU A 96 -9.98 -6.92 4.59
C GLU A 96 -10.17 -7.02 3.06
N ALA A 97 -9.13 -6.70 2.28
CA ALA A 97 -9.17 -6.82 0.83
C ALA A 97 -9.37 -8.27 0.35
N LEU A 98 -8.69 -9.22 0.99
CA LEU A 98 -8.81 -10.64 0.68
C LEU A 98 -10.21 -11.17 1.00
N GLU A 99 -10.77 -10.82 2.15
CA GLU A 99 -12.13 -11.22 2.54
C GLU A 99 -13.17 -10.66 1.58
N ALA A 100 -13.06 -9.38 1.21
CA ALA A 100 -13.93 -8.74 0.24
C ALA A 100 -13.85 -9.43 -1.15
N TYR A 101 -12.63 -9.70 -1.63
CA TYR A 101 -12.42 -10.42 -2.89
C TYR A 101 -13.02 -11.83 -2.87
N LEU A 102 -12.79 -12.58 -1.78
CA LEU A 102 -13.31 -13.94 -1.65
C LEU A 102 -14.84 -13.97 -1.50
N ALA A 103 -15.43 -12.98 -0.83
CA ALA A 103 -16.88 -12.84 -0.73
C ALA A 103 -17.50 -12.63 -2.12
N GLU A 104 -16.88 -11.79 -2.95
CA GLU A 104 -17.32 -11.55 -4.33
C GLU A 104 -17.18 -12.81 -5.22
N MET A 105 -16.05 -13.53 -5.11
CA MET A 105 -15.84 -14.78 -5.84
C MET A 105 -16.83 -15.90 -5.45
N ARG A 106 -17.33 -15.91 -4.19
CA ARG A 106 -18.31 -16.89 -3.71
C ARG A 106 -19.74 -16.60 -4.16
N ALA A 107 -20.07 -15.35 -4.44
CA ALA A 107 -21.37 -14.93 -4.95
C ALA A 107 -21.20 -14.03 -6.19
N PRO A 108 -20.84 -14.60 -7.36
CA PRO A 108 -20.48 -13.83 -8.56
C PRO A 108 -21.67 -13.11 -9.25
N GLY A 109 -22.70 -12.71 -8.50
CA GLY A 109 -24.03 -12.38 -9.02
C GLY A 109 -24.56 -10.98 -8.71
N ALA A 110 -23.74 -9.93 -8.68
CA ALA A 110 -24.27 -8.55 -8.59
C ALA A 110 -23.62 -7.51 -9.50
N ILE A 111 -22.51 -7.83 -10.19
CA ILE A 111 -21.83 -6.84 -11.02
C ILE A 111 -21.39 -7.45 -12.35
N THR A 112 -22.30 -7.39 -13.34
CA THR A 112 -21.93 -7.46 -14.76
C THR A 112 -21.14 -6.19 -15.11
N HIS A 113 -19.82 -6.23 -14.97
CA HIS A 113 -18.97 -5.25 -15.61
C HIS A 113 -18.72 -5.66 -17.06
N PRO A 114 -18.97 -4.77 -18.04
CA PRO A 114 -18.51 -5.02 -19.40
C PRO A 114 -16.98 -5.10 -19.37
N LEU A 115 -16.44 -6.20 -19.90
CA LEU A 115 -15.02 -6.30 -20.20
C LEU A 115 -14.58 -5.03 -20.96
N PRO A 116 -13.42 -4.44 -20.67
CA PRO A 116 -12.91 -3.33 -21.47
C PRO A 116 -12.84 -3.82 -22.92
N GLN A 117 -13.71 -3.28 -23.77
CA GLN A 117 -13.70 -3.61 -25.17
C GLN A 117 -12.32 -3.22 -25.70
N PRO A 118 -11.58 -4.14 -26.34
CA PRO A 118 -10.33 -3.78 -26.97
C PRO A 118 -10.64 -2.67 -27.97
N ASN A 119 -10.04 -1.51 -27.76
CA ASN A 119 -10.19 -0.28 -28.52
C ASN A 119 -10.69 -0.54 -29.94
N ALA A 120 -11.91 -0.08 -30.22
CA ALA A 120 -12.40 0.08 -31.58
C ALA A 120 -11.32 0.79 -32.39
N THR A 121 -10.78 0.07 -33.37
CA THR A 121 -10.07 0.57 -34.56
C THR A 121 -9.30 1.88 -34.35
N ARG A 122 -8.03 1.76 -33.99
CA ARG A 122 -7.04 2.81 -34.26
C ARG A 122 -6.94 2.95 -35.78
N GLU A 123 -7.70 3.88 -36.35
CA GLU A 123 -7.62 4.21 -37.78
C GLU A 123 -6.16 4.48 -38.13
N LYS A 124 -5.60 3.64 -39.02
CA LYS A 124 -4.28 3.86 -39.58
C LYS A 124 -4.31 5.22 -40.29
N PRO A 125 -3.43 6.18 -39.96
CA PRO A 125 -3.37 7.41 -40.74
C PRO A 125 -2.98 7.06 -42.19
N ALA A 126 -3.77 7.56 -43.13
CA ALA A 126 -3.60 7.36 -44.55
C ALA A 126 -2.20 7.80 -45.03
N PRO A 127 -1.60 7.11 -46.03
CA PRO A 127 -0.28 7.47 -46.53
C PRO A 127 -0.32 8.84 -47.23
N ARG A 128 0.49 9.78 -46.74
CA ARG A 128 0.76 11.07 -47.41
C ARG A 128 1.38 10.78 -48.79
N ARG A 129 0.63 11.06 -49.87
CA ARG A 129 1.19 11.15 -51.22
C ARG A 129 2.28 12.23 -51.22
N ARG A 130 3.53 11.84 -51.52
CA ARG A 130 4.56 12.79 -51.96
C ARG A 130 4.05 13.41 -53.26
N ARG A 131 3.92 14.74 -53.27
CA ARG A 131 3.91 15.49 -54.52
C ARG A 131 5.37 15.60 -54.95
N ASP A 132 5.69 14.97 -56.06
CA ASP A 132 6.91 15.25 -56.79
C ASP A 132 6.86 16.71 -57.24
N ALA A 133 7.94 17.44 -56.94
CA ALA A 133 8.17 18.78 -57.43
C ALA A 133 9.49 18.74 -58.21
N ALA A 134 9.35 18.98 -59.52
CA ALA A 134 10.34 19.36 -60.53
C ALA A 134 11.56 18.43 -60.73
#